data_AF-A0A8H5YNT0-F1
#
_entry.id   AF-A0A8H5YNT0-F1
#
_cell.length_a   1.000
_cell.length_b   1.000
_cell.length_c   1.000
_cell.angle_alpha   90.00
_cell.angle_beta   90.00
_cell.angle_gamma   90.00
#
_symmetry.space_group_name_H-M   'P 1'
#
loop_
_entity.id
_entity.type
_entity.pdbx_description
1 polymer ?
#
loop_
_entity_poly.entity_id
_entity_poly.type
_entity_poly.pdbx_seq_one_letter_code
_entity_poly.pdbx_strand_id
1 'polypeptide(L)'
;MGFWSSLVNSATQVAHWVSNNAGNIGEAAKVVAGVIGVGAMTEDELAAEGNNILPTFHSQILKAEVTLSEVAKKKLGSPVTANDENVKTVDLPGLWPSPGGTVQSPTVVPGISVDINKLLVLKNIPNNIKSSNGQVQDLGELIANQLFDYKRADHLDKDSAIFTIPVDIRHEKTSKPIIGGGMAAYKIPLGNAGSFDAWHSHIRLHYIYNDMDESKFREEKLALAIKPGPANTETAGAYNITTISAQWNGSRAIAPQMTEAVKRVVKDSNGKVNVLGPAVIDGTRFKYQFRTDVSVGPAQVASQLSTALSAILPKPTPQNPLPRMPTIKVSNVQTYI
;
A
#
# COMPACT_ATOMS: atom_id res chain seq x y z
N MET A 1 0.76 -2.10 13.93
CA MET A 1 0.38 -0.74 13.48
C MET A 1 0.48 -0.72 11.96
N GLY A 2 -0.52 -0.16 11.28
CA GLY A 2 -0.56 -0.17 9.80
C GLY A 2 0.39 0.88 9.24
N PHE A 3 1.20 0.47 8.27
CA PHE A 3 2.31 1.20 7.63
C PHE A 3 1.99 2.64 7.13
N TRP A 4 0.69 3.00 7.03
CA TRP A 4 0.23 4.38 6.89
C TRP A 4 0.39 5.30 8.11
N SER A 5 0.80 4.79 9.27
CA SER A 5 1.34 5.66 10.34
C SER A 5 2.83 5.99 10.12
N SER A 6 3.48 5.42 9.09
CA SER A 6 4.92 5.55 8.82
C SER A 6 5.26 5.95 7.38
N LEU A 7 4.28 6.21 6.50
CA LEU A 7 4.54 6.75 5.17
C LEU A 7 4.90 8.23 5.33
N VAL A 8 6.19 8.45 5.39
CA VAL A 8 6.82 9.74 5.49
C VAL A 8 6.90 10.30 4.06
N ASN A 9 5.90 11.10 3.69
CA ASN A 9 5.62 11.53 2.32
C ASN A 9 6.11 12.95 2.03
N SER A 10 7.02 13.44 2.87
CA SER A 10 7.73 14.70 2.68
C SER A 10 9.14 14.54 3.18
N ALA A 11 10.09 15.15 2.47
CA ALA A 11 11.49 15.11 2.85
C ALA A 11 11.73 15.68 4.27
N THR A 12 10.87 16.59 4.76
CA THR A 12 10.88 17.05 6.16
C THR A 12 10.56 15.94 7.15
N GLN A 13 9.50 15.17 6.89
CA GLN A 13 9.18 14.00 7.72
C GLN A 13 10.27 12.92 7.61
N VAL A 14 10.94 12.78 6.44
CA VAL A 14 12.04 11.81 6.22
C VAL A 14 13.17 12.13 7.18
N ALA A 15 13.56 13.40 7.20
CA ALA A 15 14.62 13.88 8.05
C ALA A 15 14.31 13.66 9.54
N HIS A 16 13.10 14.00 9.99
CA HIS A 16 12.66 13.75 11.36
C HIS A 16 12.66 12.26 11.73
N TRP A 17 12.18 11.40 10.83
CA TRP A 17 12.14 9.97 11.10
C TRP A 17 13.55 9.39 11.20
N VAL A 18 14.44 9.71 10.25
CA VAL A 18 15.82 9.21 10.27
C VAL A 18 16.55 9.74 11.50
N SER A 19 16.40 11.02 11.84
CA SER A 19 16.98 11.60 13.08
C SER A 19 16.58 10.84 14.34
N ASN A 20 15.35 10.34 14.42
CA ASN A 20 14.84 9.66 15.62
C ASN A 20 15.20 8.16 15.67
N ASN A 21 15.63 7.58 14.55
CA ASN A 21 15.84 6.13 14.41
C ASN A 21 17.28 5.75 14.01
N ALA A 22 18.13 6.71 13.62
CA ALA A 22 19.52 6.45 13.32
C ALA A 22 20.33 6.25 14.61
N GLY A 23 20.95 5.08 14.76
CA GLY A 23 21.94 4.80 15.79
C GLY A 23 23.21 5.64 15.64
N ASN A 24 23.54 6.05 14.40
CA ASN A 24 24.60 7.00 14.09
C ASN A 24 24.13 8.00 13.03
N ILE A 25 23.71 9.20 13.47
CA ILE A 25 23.24 10.25 12.57
C ILE A 25 24.34 10.80 11.65
N GLY A 26 25.60 10.72 12.07
CA GLY A 26 26.75 11.15 11.27
C GLY A 26 26.95 10.27 10.03
N GLU A 27 26.80 8.95 10.17
CA GLU A 27 26.85 8.03 9.03
C GLU A 27 25.70 8.24 8.05
N ALA A 28 24.48 8.42 8.55
CA ALA A 28 23.33 8.77 7.72
C ALA A 28 23.58 10.08 6.95
N ALA A 29 24.12 11.10 7.62
CA ALA A 29 24.47 12.38 6.99
C ALA A 29 25.55 12.24 5.91
N LYS A 30 26.59 11.43 6.14
CA LYS A 30 27.64 11.15 5.13
C LYS A 30 27.05 10.58 3.84
N VAL A 31 26.11 9.64 3.94
CA VAL A 31 25.46 9.03 2.77
C VAL A 31 24.58 10.04 2.02
N VAL A 32 23.78 10.83 2.75
CA VAL A 32 22.90 11.85 2.14
C VAL A 32 23.72 12.95 1.46
N ALA A 33 24.84 13.38 2.07
CA ALA A 33 25.76 14.34 1.47
C ALA A 33 26.35 13.82 0.14
N GLY A 34 26.74 12.54 0.09
CA GLY A 34 27.21 11.89 -1.13
C GLY A 34 26.18 11.88 -2.26
N VAL A 35 24.90 11.67 -1.94
CA VAL A 35 23.78 11.70 -2.92
C VAL A 35 23.64 13.07 -3.59
N ILE A 36 23.86 14.16 -2.86
CA ILE A 36 23.75 15.53 -3.40
C ILE A 36 25.07 16.06 -3.99
N GLY A 37 26.12 15.22 -4.04
CA GLY A 37 27.44 15.60 -4.56
C GLY A 37 28.18 16.64 -3.71
N VAL A 38 27.80 16.79 -2.44
CA VAL A 38 28.50 17.67 -1.49
C VAL A 38 29.47 16.82 -0.69
N GLY A 39 30.68 17.33 -0.45
CA GLY A 39 31.65 16.66 0.41
C GLY A 39 31.01 16.33 1.76
N ALA A 40 31.08 15.06 2.16
CA ALA A 40 30.63 14.66 3.48
C ALA A 40 31.49 15.36 4.53
N MET A 41 30.87 15.86 5.61
CA MET A 41 31.61 16.44 6.73
C MET A 41 32.61 15.40 7.25
N THR A 42 33.85 15.84 7.45
CA THR A 42 34.92 15.03 8.05
C THR A 42 34.57 14.69 9.50
N GLU A 43 35.21 13.67 10.08
CA GLU A 43 34.97 13.32 11.49
C GLU A 43 35.30 14.47 12.45
N ASP A 44 36.27 15.30 12.08
CA ASP A 44 36.64 16.51 12.82
C ASP A 44 35.57 17.61 12.70
N GLU A 45 34.97 17.80 11.52
CA GLU A 45 33.85 18.74 11.32
C GLU A 45 32.57 18.27 12.01
N LEU A 46 32.30 16.96 12.01
CA LEU A 46 31.19 16.33 12.73
C LEU A 46 31.38 16.46 14.25
N ALA A 47 32.60 16.31 14.75
CA ALA A 47 32.94 16.53 16.15
C ALA A 47 32.87 18.02 16.54
N ALA A 48 33.24 18.93 15.63
CA ALA A 48 33.18 20.38 15.83
C ALA A 48 31.75 20.95 15.82
N GLU A 49 30.85 20.36 15.02
CA GLU A 49 29.41 20.70 14.97
C GLU A 49 28.65 20.35 16.27
N GLY A 50 29.28 19.63 17.21
CA GLY A 50 28.88 19.50 18.61
C GLY A 50 27.38 19.63 18.88
N ASN A 51 26.64 18.53 18.72
CA ASN A 51 25.18 18.42 18.90
C ASN A 51 24.26 19.15 17.89
N ASN A 52 24.76 19.87 16.88
CA ASN A 52 23.91 20.66 15.96
C ASN A 52 23.91 20.19 14.48
N ILE A 53 24.20 18.92 14.20
CA ILE A 53 24.18 18.37 12.83
C ILE A 53 22.77 18.30 12.21
N LEU A 54 21.72 18.32 13.03
CA LEU A 54 20.34 18.05 12.59
C LEU A 54 19.79 19.04 11.54
N PRO A 55 19.97 20.37 11.66
CA PRO A 55 19.53 21.30 10.63
C PRO A 55 20.24 21.09 9.30
N THR A 56 21.55 20.82 9.34
CA THR A 56 22.36 20.51 8.14
C THR A 56 21.87 19.22 7.49
N PHE A 57 21.67 18.17 8.28
CA PHE A 57 21.12 16.90 7.81
C PHE A 57 19.72 17.06 7.18
N HIS A 58 18.83 17.83 7.81
CA HIS A 58 17.51 18.13 7.27
C HIS A 58 17.59 18.81 5.90
N SER A 59 18.44 19.84 5.78
CA SER A 59 18.67 20.54 4.51
C SER A 59 19.20 19.60 3.42
N GLN A 60 20.10 18.69 3.77
CA GLN A 60 20.66 17.70 2.84
C GLN A 60 19.60 16.69 2.37
N ILE A 61 18.71 16.21 3.25
CA ILE A 61 17.60 15.32 2.86
C ILE A 61 16.65 16.02 1.86
N LEU A 62 16.33 17.30 2.08
CA LEU A 62 15.51 18.08 1.15
C LEU A 62 16.17 18.20 -0.23
N LYS A 63 17.49 18.46 -0.27
CA LYS A 63 18.25 18.53 -1.53
C LYS A 63 18.34 17.15 -2.20
N ALA A 64 18.54 16.09 -1.42
CA ALA A 64 18.60 14.72 -1.93
C ALA A 64 17.27 14.32 -2.59
N GLU A 65 16.14 14.75 -2.03
CA GLU A 65 14.82 14.54 -2.65
C GLU A 65 14.70 15.26 -4.01
N VAL A 66 15.23 16.48 -4.13
CA VAL A 66 15.26 17.18 -5.43
C VAL A 66 16.10 16.39 -6.45
N THR A 67 17.29 15.92 -6.05
CA THR A 67 18.16 15.09 -6.89
C THR A 67 17.46 13.79 -7.30
N LEU A 68 16.79 13.10 -6.38
CA LEU A 68 16.02 11.90 -6.68
C LEU A 68 14.87 12.17 -7.65
N SER A 69 14.15 13.28 -7.50
CA SER A 69 13.10 13.69 -8.43
C SER A 69 13.63 13.97 -9.83
N GLU A 70 14.78 14.64 -9.95
CA GLU A 70 15.43 14.90 -11.24
C GLU A 70 15.90 13.61 -11.92
N VAL A 71 16.52 12.70 -11.15
CA VAL A 71 16.92 11.38 -11.64
C VAL A 71 15.69 10.60 -12.12
N ALA A 72 14.61 10.58 -11.34
CA ALA A 72 13.37 9.90 -11.71
C ALA A 72 12.77 10.49 -13.01
N LYS A 73 12.71 11.81 -13.14
CA LYS A 73 12.24 12.47 -14.38
C LYS A 73 13.09 12.12 -15.59
N LYS A 74 14.42 12.04 -15.43
CA LYS A 74 15.36 11.78 -16.52
C LYS A 74 15.41 10.30 -16.94
N LYS A 75 15.31 9.37 -15.99
CA LYS A 75 15.55 7.94 -16.20
C LYS A 75 14.28 7.10 -16.23
N LEU A 76 13.23 7.53 -15.51
CA LEU A 76 11.97 6.82 -15.36
C LEU A 76 10.86 7.57 -16.09
N GLY A 77 11.12 7.87 -17.37
CA GLY A 77 10.17 8.56 -18.23
C GLY A 77 8.92 7.73 -18.53
N SER A 78 7.91 8.40 -19.09
CA SER A 78 6.67 7.75 -19.51
C SER A 78 6.97 6.68 -20.57
N PRO A 79 6.43 5.46 -20.46
CA PRO A 79 6.61 4.41 -21.49
C PRO A 79 5.77 4.69 -22.76
N VAL A 80 5.32 5.91 -22.95
CA VAL A 80 4.23 6.32 -23.82
C VAL A 80 4.74 7.40 -24.76
N THR A 81 4.32 7.35 -26.03
CA THR A 81 4.72 8.35 -27.02
C THR A 81 3.94 9.65 -26.87
N ALA A 82 4.44 10.75 -27.42
CA ALA A 82 3.82 12.08 -27.34
C ALA A 82 2.37 12.19 -27.85
N ASN A 83 1.84 11.12 -28.46
CA ASN A 83 0.51 11.06 -29.07
C ASN A 83 -0.55 10.34 -28.21
N ASP A 84 -0.17 9.80 -27.06
CA ASP A 84 -1.15 9.16 -26.18
C ASP A 84 -1.75 10.21 -25.25
N GLU A 85 -3.00 10.58 -25.51
CA GLU A 85 -3.67 11.73 -24.90
C GLU A 85 -3.97 11.56 -23.40
N ASN A 86 -3.72 10.36 -22.85
CA ASN A 86 -4.26 9.94 -21.56
C ASN A 86 -3.23 9.32 -20.60
N VAL A 87 -2.26 10.13 -20.13
CA VAL A 87 -1.27 9.71 -19.14
C VAL A 87 -1.38 10.52 -17.85
N LYS A 88 -1.60 9.84 -16.73
CA LYS A 88 -1.55 10.42 -15.39
C LYS A 88 -0.22 10.10 -14.74
N THR A 89 0.56 11.14 -14.43
CA THR A 89 1.81 10.98 -13.69
C THR A 89 1.59 11.16 -12.20
N VAL A 90 2.18 10.28 -11.40
CA VAL A 90 2.21 10.34 -9.94
C VAL A 90 3.66 10.38 -9.51
N ASP A 91 4.02 11.46 -8.82
CA ASP A 91 5.29 11.62 -8.13
C ASP A 91 5.07 11.47 -6.62
N LEU A 92 5.93 10.71 -5.95
CA LEU A 92 5.86 10.48 -4.52
C LEU A 92 7.28 10.41 -3.91
N PRO A 93 7.70 11.41 -3.13
CA PRO A 93 8.75 11.22 -2.12
C PRO A 93 8.32 10.16 -1.10
N GLY A 94 9.23 9.28 -0.71
CA GLY A 94 8.97 8.29 0.32
C GLY A 94 10.22 7.83 1.03
N LEU A 95 10.06 7.52 2.31
CA LEU A 95 11.00 6.68 3.05
C LEU A 95 10.39 5.29 3.21
N TRP A 96 11.15 4.27 2.85
CA TRP A 96 10.73 2.88 2.92
C TRP A 96 11.69 2.11 3.81
N PRO A 97 11.22 1.27 4.74
CA PRO A 97 12.11 0.26 5.30
C PRO A 97 12.58 -0.64 4.15
N SER A 98 13.84 -1.08 4.19
CA SER A 98 14.35 -2.03 3.20
C SER A 98 13.40 -3.23 3.19
N PRO A 99 12.99 -3.70 2.00
CA PRO A 99 12.24 -4.93 1.90
C PRO A 99 13.00 -6.04 2.63
N GLY A 100 12.27 -6.89 3.36
CA GLY A 100 12.87 -8.00 4.09
C GLY A 100 13.44 -9.06 3.14
N GLY A 101 14.16 -10.05 3.67
CA GLY A 101 14.77 -11.11 2.86
C GLY A 101 16.25 -10.84 2.54
N THR A 102 16.80 -11.57 1.56
CA THR A 102 18.18 -11.37 1.12
C THR A 102 18.22 -10.34 -0.01
N VAL A 103 19.37 -9.68 -0.22
CA VAL A 103 19.61 -8.77 -1.37
C VAL A 103 19.26 -9.43 -2.71
N GLN A 104 19.36 -10.76 -2.79
CA GLN A 104 19.08 -11.56 -3.97
C GLN A 104 17.60 -11.92 -4.14
N SER A 105 16.79 -11.86 -3.08
CA SER A 105 15.35 -12.18 -3.10
C SER A 105 14.60 -11.34 -2.06
N PRO A 106 14.44 -10.03 -2.31
CA PRO A 106 13.68 -9.18 -1.41
C PRO A 106 12.22 -9.65 -1.39
N THR A 107 11.69 -9.85 -0.19
CA THR A 107 10.28 -10.16 0.04
C THR A 107 9.56 -8.88 0.35
N VAL A 108 8.67 -8.46 -0.55
CA VAL A 108 7.79 -7.32 -0.30
C VAL A 108 6.90 -7.64 0.89
N VAL A 109 7.07 -6.87 1.97
CA VAL A 109 6.21 -7.01 3.15
C VAL A 109 4.80 -6.53 2.77
N PRO A 110 3.73 -7.24 3.14
CA PRO A 110 2.36 -6.88 2.76
C PRO A 110 1.95 -5.43 3.07
N GLY A 111 2.60 -4.79 4.06
CA GLY A 111 2.42 -3.38 4.36
C GLY A 111 2.74 -2.46 3.17
N ILE A 112 3.86 -2.69 2.47
CA ILE A 112 4.30 -1.87 1.34
C ILE A 112 3.25 -1.88 0.23
N SER A 113 2.70 -3.05 -0.10
CA SER A 113 1.65 -3.18 -1.12
C SER A 113 0.34 -2.48 -0.72
N VAL A 114 0.01 -2.40 0.58
CA VAL A 114 -1.15 -1.62 1.08
C VAL A 114 -0.91 -0.13 0.91
N ASP A 115 0.33 0.30 1.04
CA ASP A 115 0.73 1.69 0.92
C ASP A 115 0.74 2.17 -0.52
N ILE A 116 1.20 1.34 -1.44
CA ILE A 116 1.03 1.67 -2.85
C ILE A 116 -0.45 1.73 -3.23
N ASN A 117 -1.28 0.81 -2.76
CA ASN A 117 -2.71 0.82 -3.09
C ASN A 117 -3.46 2.08 -2.64
N LYS A 118 -3.23 2.51 -1.41
CA LYS A 118 -3.88 3.75 -0.92
C LYS A 118 -3.37 4.97 -1.67
N LEU A 119 -2.11 5.01 -2.09
CA LEU A 119 -1.60 6.05 -2.99
C LEU A 119 -2.36 6.05 -4.31
N LEU A 120 -2.50 4.89 -4.96
CA LEU A 120 -3.24 4.77 -6.22
C LEU A 120 -4.66 5.31 -6.06
N VAL A 121 -5.37 4.91 -5.00
CA VAL A 121 -6.72 5.39 -4.70
C VAL A 121 -6.77 6.90 -4.49
N LEU A 122 -5.85 7.47 -3.71
CA LEU A 122 -5.76 8.92 -3.48
C LEU A 122 -5.49 9.69 -4.78
N LYS A 123 -4.76 9.08 -5.71
CA LYS A 123 -4.48 9.65 -7.02
C LYS A 123 -5.53 9.26 -8.07
N ASN A 124 -6.68 8.70 -7.69
CA ASN A 124 -7.73 8.24 -8.61
C ASN A 124 -7.20 7.31 -9.71
N ILE A 125 -6.28 6.43 -9.36
CA ILE A 125 -5.80 5.33 -10.20
C ILE A 125 -6.46 4.05 -9.66
N PRO A 126 -6.96 3.16 -10.53
CA PRO A 126 -7.45 1.86 -10.09
C PRO A 126 -6.39 1.10 -9.30
N ASN A 127 -6.75 0.56 -8.14
CA ASN A 127 -5.86 -0.26 -7.34
C ASN A 127 -5.90 -1.75 -7.73
N ASN A 128 -6.73 -2.10 -8.71
CA ASN A 128 -6.92 -3.45 -9.20
C ASN A 128 -6.98 -3.46 -10.73
N ILE A 129 -6.52 -4.54 -11.34
CA ILE A 129 -6.65 -4.79 -12.79
C ILE A 129 -7.25 -6.18 -13.03
N LYS A 130 -7.98 -6.36 -14.12
CA LYS A 130 -8.50 -7.69 -14.50
C LYS A 130 -7.47 -8.42 -15.35
N SER A 131 -7.08 -9.59 -14.89
CA SER A 131 -6.26 -10.56 -15.61
C SER A 131 -6.98 -11.07 -16.85
N SER A 132 -6.22 -11.65 -17.78
CA SER A 132 -6.73 -12.31 -18.98
C SER A 132 -7.76 -13.41 -18.70
N ASN A 133 -7.65 -14.06 -17.53
CA ASN A 133 -8.54 -15.12 -17.03
C ASN A 133 -9.73 -14.59 -16.19
N GLY A 134 -9.93 -13.26 -16.14
CA GLY A 134 -11.01 -12.62 -15.38
C GLY A 134 -10.77 -12.49 -13.89
N GLN A 135 -9.64 -12.99 -13.37
CA GLN A 135 -9.24 -12.78 -11.97
C GLN A 135 -8.87 -11.32 -11.73
N VAL A 136 -9.22 -10.79 -10.57
CA VAL A 136 -8.83 -9.44 -10.15
C VAL A 136 -7.43 -9.53 -9.53
N GLN A 137 -6.46 -8.86 -10.14
CA GLN A 137 -5.10 -8.71 -9.62
C GLN A 137 -4.98 -7.38 -8.90
N ASP A 138 -4.21 -7.37 -7.81
CA ASP A 138 -3.95 -6.18 -7.02
C ASP A 138 -2.78 -5.39 -7.62
N LEU A 139 -3.06 -4.17 -8.07
CA LEU A 139 -2.07 -3.35 -8.77
C LEU A 139 -0.97 -2.87 -7.83
N GLY A 140 -1.27 -2.55 -6.57
CA GLY A 140 -0.27 -2.16 -5.59
C GLY A 140 0.69 -3.30 -5.23
N GLU A 141 0.21 -4.54 -5.23
CA GLU A 141 1.09 -5.72 -5.07
C GLU A 141 2.02 -5.90 -6.26
N LEU A 142 1.49 -5.80 -7.48
CA LEU A 142 2.31 -5.89 -8.70
C LEU A 142 3.37 -4.79 -8.76
N ILE A 143 2.99 -3.54 -8.47
CA ILE A 143 3.94 -2.41 -8.42
C ILE A 143 4.97 -2.64 -7.31
N ALA A 144 4.56 -3.03 -6.10
CA ALA A 144 5.48 -3.23 -4.99
C ALA A 144 6.50 -4.35 -5.30
N ASN A 145 6.03 -5.49 -5.83
CA ASN A 145 6.89 -6.60 -6.22
C ASN A 145 7.93 -6.19 -7.26
N GLN A 146 7.60 -5.24 -8.13
CA GLN A 146 8.53 -4.69 -9.12
C GLN A 146 9.48 -3.63 -8.52
N LEU A 147 8.96 -2.68 -7.74
CA LEU A 147 9.71 -1.56 -7.18
C LEU A 147 10.76 -1.97 -6.16
N PHE A 148 10.52 -3.06 -5.44
CA PHE A 148 11.38 -3.52 -4.37
C PHE A 148 12.20 -4.75 -4.78
N ASP A 149 12.19 -5.13 -6.06
CA ASP A 149 13.10 -6.12 -6.62
C ASP A 149 14.47 -5.50 -6.93
N TYR A 150 15.40 -5.65 -5.99
CA TYR A 150 16.76 -5.11 -6.11
C TYR A 150 17.55 -5.71 -7.29
N LYS A 151 17.15 -6.87 -7.84
CA LYS A 151 17.78 -7.41 -9.06
C LYS A 151 17.56 -6.53 -10.28
N ARG A 152 16.56 -5.65 -10.22
CA ARG A 152 16.23 -4.68 -11.27
C ARG A 152 16.84 -3.31 -11.04
N ALA A 153 17.65 -3.15 -9.98
CA ALA A 153 18.31 -1.90 -9.68
C ALA A 153 19.38 -1.58 -10.73
N ASP A 154 19.27 -0.40 -11.32
CA ASP A 154 20.26 0.18 -12.22
C ASP A 154 20.90 1.40 -11.54
N HIS A 155 22.21 1.34 -11.30
CA HIS A 155 22.96 2.40 -10.65
C HIS A 155 23.25 3.52 -11.65
N LEU A 156 23.13 4.79 -11.21
CA LEU A 156 23.28 5.94 -12.11
C LEU A 156 24.67 5.98 -12.76
N ASP A 157 25.70 5.63 -12.00
CA ASP A 157 27.08 5.37 -12.40
C ASP A 157 27.71 4.37 -11.39
N LYS A 158 28.99 4.02 -11.58
CA LYS A 158 29.67 2.99 -10.78
C LYS A 158 29.82 3.33 -9.29
N ASP A 159 29.83 4.62 -8.96
CA ASP A 159 30.15 5.13 -7.61
C ASP A 159 28.94 5.81 -6.94
N SER A 160 27.81 5.98 -7.66
CA SER A 160 26.62 6.64 -7.17
C SER A 160 25.87 5.77 -6.16
N ALA A 161 25.55 6.39 -5.04
CA ALA A 161 24.64 5.86 -4.04
C ALA A 161 23.18 5.75 -4.55
N ILE A 162 22.85 6.47 -5.63
CA ILE A 162 21.53 6.47 -6.26
C ILE A 162 21.41 5.32 -7.26
N PHE A 163 20.36 4.53 -7.10
CA PHE A 163 19.92 3.51 -8.04
C PHE A 163 18.47 3.77 -8.48
N THR A 164 18.10 3.25 -9.63
CA THR A 164 16.74 3.29 -10.17
C THR A 164 16.19 1.88 -10.33
N ILE A 165 14.90 1.68 -10.05
CA ILE A 165 14.21 0.40 -10.24
C ILE A 165 12.98 0.67 -11.12
N PRO A 166 12.95 0.16 -12.37
CA PRO A 166 11.84 0.40 -13.28
C PRO A 166 10.62 -0.43 -12.92
N VAL A 167 9.44 0.11 -13.21
CA VAL A 167 8.16 -0.59 -13.18
C VAL A 167 7.58 -0.59 -14.58
N ASP A 168 7.16 -1.76 -15.03
CA ASP A 168 6.43 -1.93 -16.28
C ASP A 168 5.36 -2.99 -16.04
N ILE A 169 4.11 -2.54 -15.94
CA ILE A 169 2.93 -3.40 -15.82
C ILE A 169 2.15 -3.26 -17.11
N ARG A 170 1.99 -4.39 -17.80
CA ARG A 170 1.32 -4.48 -19.09
C ARG A 170 0.07 -5.32 -18.98
N HIS A 171 -0.90 -5.01 -19.83
CA HIS A 171 -2.10 -5.82 -19.98
C HIS A 171 -1.75 -7.16 -20.63
N GLU A 172 -2.07 -8.27 -19.97
CA GLU A 172 -1.62 -9.62 -20.37
C GLU A 172 -1.98 -10.01 -21.81
N LYS A 173 -3.16 -9.59 -22.32
CA LYS A 173 -3.61 -9.97 -23.67
C LYS A 173 -3.09 -9.07 -24.78
N THR A 174 -2.92 -7.79 -24.47
CA THR A 174 -2.63 -6.77 -25.50
C THR A 174 -1.19 -6.29 -25.42
N SER A 175 -0.46 -6.67 -24.38
CA SER A 175 0.88 -6.19 -24.02
C SER A 175 0.98 -4.66 -23.95
N LYS A 176 -0.15 -3.96 -23.89
CA LYS A 176 -0.19 -2.50 -23.76
C LYS A 176 0.22 -2.11 -22.34
N PRO A 177 1.05 -1.08 -22.17
CA PRO A 177 1.43 -0.61 -20.84
C PRO A 177 0.20 -0.06 -20.11
N ILE A 178 0.10 -0.38 -18.82
CA ILE A 178 -0.92 0.11 -17.87
C ILE A 178 -0.24 1.07 -16.89
N ILE A 179 0.87 0.63 -16.30
CA ILE A 179 1.72 1.44 -15.42
C ILE A 179 3.15 1.36 -15.95
N GLY A 180 3.80 2.51 -16.12
CA GLY A 180 5.25 2.60 -16.32
C GLY A 180 5.92 3.50 -15.30
N GLY A 181 7.22 3.71 -15.45
CA GLY A 181 8.05 4.55 -14.59
C GLY A 181 8.90 3.72 -13.64
N GLY A 182 8.92 4.05 -12.34
CA GLY A 182 9.69 3.31 -11.34
C GLY A 182 10.01 4.13 -10.09
N MET A 183 11.15 3.82 -9.48
CA MET A 183 11.67 4.50 -8.28
C MET A 183 13.14 4.86 -8.45
N ALA A 184 13.52 6.09 -8.10
CA ALA A 184 14.91 6.45 -7.82
C ALA A 184 15.11 6.43 -6.31
N ALA A 185 16.15 5.78 -5.80
CA ALA A 185 16.37 5.63 -4.36
C ALA A 185 17.85 5.56 -3.98
N TYR A 186 18.14 5.77 -2.71
CA TYR A 186 19.40 5.43 -2.06
C TYR A 186 19.15 4.83 -0.68
N LYS A 187 20.11 4.08 -0.15
CA LYS A 187 20.02 3.43 1.16
C LYS A 187 20.53 4.35 2.26
N ILE A 188 19.89 4.34 3.42
CA ILE A 188 20.27 5.08 4.63
C ILE A 188 20.59 4.05 5.73
N PRO A 189 21.82 4.04 6.27
CA PRO A 189 22.19 3.17 7.39
C PRO A 189 21.56 3.67 8.70
N LEU A 190 21.04 2.75 9.52
CA LEU A 190 20.37 3.07 10.79
C LEU A 190 21.08 2.55 12.06
N GLY A 191 22.23 1.87 11.96
CA GLY A 191 23.24 1.81 13.02
C GLY A 191 22.96 1.09 14.37
N ASN A 192 21.92 0.28 14.57
CA ASN A 192 21.83 -0.58 15.78
C ASN A 192 21.04 -1.90 15.62
N ALA A 193 21.31 -2.87 16.53
CA ALA A 193 21.02 -4.31 16.37
C ALA A 193 19.55 -4.67 16.13
N GLY A 194 19.29 -5.29 14.96
CA GLY A 194 17.98 -5.59 14.40
C GLY A 194 17.67 -4.88 13.06
N SER A 195 18.64 -4.12 12.52
CA SER A 195 18.43 -3.18 11.41
C SER A 195 18.12 -3.84 10.07
N PHE A 196 17.03 -3.36 9.46
CA PHE A 196 16.84 -3.31 8.02
C PHE A 196 17.27 -1.91 7.57
N ASP A 197 18.13 -1.77 6.55
CA ASP A 197 18.47 -0.47 5.95
C ASP A 197 17.18 0.29 5.57
N ALA A 198 17.14 1.63 5.54
CA ALA A 198 16.00 2.37 4.99
C ALA A 198 16.32 2.89 3.59
N TRP A 199 15.34 3.03 2.72
CA TRP A 199 15.49 3.58 1.38
C TRP A 199 14.75 4.90 1.30
N HIS A 200 15.48 6.00 1.10
CA HIS A 200 14.85 7.26 0.73
C HIS A 200 14.71 7.28 -0.79
N SER A 201 13.50 7.55 -1.28
CA SER A 201 13.17 7.38 -2.68
C SER A 201 12.19 8.41 -3.21
N HIS A 202 12.25 8.58 -4.53
CA HIS A 202 11.25 9.27 -5.33
C HIS A 202 10.64 8.26 -6.30
N ILE A 203 9.37 7.94 -6.10
CA ILE A 203 8.59 7.08 -6.98
C ILE A 203 7.92 7.96 -8.03
N ARG A 204 8.11 7.61 -9.30
CA ARG A 204 7.46 8.25 -10.44
C ARG A 204 6.72 7.19 -11.24
N LEU A 205 5.40 7.20 -11.20
CA LEU A 205 4.55 6.25 -11.93
C LEU A 205 3.73 6.97 -12.99
N HIS A 206 3.61 6.33 -14.15
CA HIS A 206 2.81 6.79 -15.26
C HIS A 206 1.66 5.82 -15.45
N TYR A 207 0.44 6.23 -15.10
CA TYR A 207 -0.77 5.48 -15.37
C TYR A 207 -1.36 5.89 -16.70
N ILE A 208 -1.55 4.91 -17.57
CA ILE A 208 -2.05 5.09 -18.92
C ILE A 208 -3.51 4.69 -18.89
N TYR A 209 -4.39 5.68 -18.93
CA TYR A 209 -5.81 5.44 -18.80
C TYR A 209 -6.47 5.32 -20.17
N ASN A 210 -7.46 4.46 -20.23
CA ASN A 210 -8.38 4.32 -21.34
C ASN A 210 -9.74 4.83 -20.85
N ASP A 211 -10.40 5.72 -21.59
CA ASP A 211 -11.65 6.38 -21.15
C ASP A 211 -12.77 5.37 -20.84
N MET A 212 -12.74 4.20 -21.49
CA MET A 212 -13.64 3.09 -21.17
C MET A 212 -13.36 2.49 -19.78
N ASP A 213 -12.09 2.38 -19.39
CA ASP A 213 -11.69 1.85 -18.09
C ASP A 213 -11.95 2.87 -16.98
N GLU A 214 -11.81 4.17 -17.25
CA GLU A 214 -12.15 5.21 -16.28
C GLU A 214 -13.66 5.29 -16.03
N SER A 215 -14.48 5.23 -17.08
CA SER A 215 -15.94 5.24 -16.95
C SER A 215 -16.42 4.03 -16.14
N LYS A 216 -15.90 2.84 -16.45
CA LYS A 216 -16.20 1.61 -15.72
C LYS A 216 -15.69 1.65 -14.28
N PHE A 217 -14.50 2.18 -14.05
CA PHE A 217 -13.96 2.37 -12.70
C PHE A 217 -14.78 3.39 -11.90
N ARG A 218 -15.25 4.46 -12.53
CA ARG A 218 -16.13 5.47 -11.93
C ARG A 218 -17.48 4.86 -11.58
N GLU A 219 -18.05 4.04 -12.45
CA GLU A 219 -19.26 3.26 -12.16
C GLU A 219 -19.05 2.26 -11.02
N GLU A 220 -17.94 1.51 -11.02
CA GLU A 220 -17.58 0.58 -9.94
C GLU A 220 -17.38 1.35 -8.62
N LYS A 221 -16.70 2.51 -8.63
CA LYS A 221 -16.50 3.39 -7.48
C LYS A 221 -17.81 4.01 -6.97
N LEU A 222 -18.73 4.39 -7.85
CA LEU A 222 -20.07 4.87 -7.51
C LEU A 222 -20.96 3.73 -6.98
N ALA A 223 -20.79 2.50 -7.47
CA ALA A 223 -21.47 1.32 -6.95
C ALA A 223 -20.95 0.92 -5.55
N LEU A 224 -19.67 1.21 -5.28
CA LEU A 224 -19.00 1.01 -3.98
C LEU A 224 -19.19 2.18 -3.01
N ALA A 225 -19.56 3.37 -3.50
CA ALA A 225 -19.90 4.49 -2.65
C ALA A 225 -21.03 4.05 -1.71
N ILE A 226 -20.92 4.43 -0.44
CA ILE A 226 -21.99 4.22 0.54
C ILE A 226 -23.21 4.95 -0.01
N LYS A 227 -24.09 4.21 -0.68
CA LYS A 227 -25.40 4.72 -1.03
C LYS A 227 -26.03 5.06 0.31
N PRO A 228 -26.56 6.28 0.49
CA PRO A 228 -27.43 6.56 1.61
C PRO A 228 -28.38 5.36 1.70
N GLY A 229 -28.45 4.74 2.89
CA GLY A 229 -29.43 3.70 3.12
C GLY A 229 -30.78 4.19 2.61
N PRO A 230 -31.60 3.33 1.98
CA PRO A 230 -32.81 3.76 1.31
C PRO A 230 -33.57 4.75 2.21
N ALA A 231 -33.69 6.00 1.76
CA ALA A 231 -34.33 7.06 2.54
C ALA A 231 -35.81 6.72 2.81
N ASN A 232 -36.37 5.80 2.03
CA ASN A 232 -37.63 5.14 2.28
C ASN A 232 -37.43 3.63 2.12
N THR A 233 -37.38 2.91 3.24
CA THR A 233 -37.90 1.54 3.28
C THR A 233 -38.91 1.50 4.40
N GLU A 234 -40.18 1.55 4.01
CA GLU A 234 -41.29 0.98 4.76
C GLU A 234 -40.94 -0.49 5.05
N THR A 235 -40.18 -0.71 6.12
CA THR A 235 -40.08 -2.01 6.78
C THR A 235 -40.62 -1.75 8.17
N ALA A 236 -41.76 -2.36 8.47
CA ALA A 236 -42.56 -2.13 9.67
C ALA A 236 -41.90 -2.63 10.96
N GLY A 237 -40.58 -2.46 11.14
CA GLY A 237 -39.89 -2.89 12.34
C GLY A 237 -38.46 -2.34 12.47
N ALA A 238 -38.07 -2.13 13.73
CA ALA A 238 -36.74 -1.69 14.13
C ALA A 238 -35.65 -2.68 13.66
N TYR A 239 -34.50 -2.17 13.26
CA TYR A 239 -33.36 -2.97 12.80
C TYR A 239 -32.02 -2.31 13.15
N ASN A 240 -30.96 -3.10 13.17
CA ASN A 240 -29.60 -2.64 13.36
C ASN A 240 -28.85 -2.63 12.03
N ILE A 241 -27.95 -1.67 11.86
CA ILE A 241 -26.86 -1.71 10.87
C ILE A 241 -25.56 -1.93 11.64
N THR A 242 -24.95 -3.09 11.44
CA THR A 242 -23.65 -3.45 12.03
C THR A 242 -22.58 -3.41 10.94
N THR A 243 -21.55 -2.58 11.13
CA THR A 243 -20.38 -2.58 10.25
C THR A 243 -19.28 -3.42 10.89
N ILE A 244 -18.78 -4.43 10.18
CA ILE A 244 -17.68 -5.28 10.62
C ILE A 244 -16.46 -5.02 9.75
N SER A 245 -15.31 -4.76 10.37
CA SER A 245 -14.00 -4.76 9.73
C SER A 245 -13.29 -6.08 10.05
N ALA A 246 -12.84 -6.81 9.05
CA ALA A 246 -11.89 -7.92 9.19
C ALA A 246 -10.53 -7.49 8.63
N GLN A 247 -9.48 -7.57 9.42
CA GLN A 247 -8.12 -7.21 9.00
C GLN A 247 -7.21 -8.42 9.07
N TRP A 248 -6.57 -8.76 7.95
CA TRP A 248 -5.64 -9.86 7.84
C TRP A 248 -4.19 -9.40 7.98
N ASN A 249 -3.38 -10.25 8.61
CA ASN A 249 -1.97 -10.01 8.87
C ASN A 249 -1.06 -10.59 7.77
N GLY A 250 -1.61 -11.00 6.61
CA GLY A 250 -0.92 -11.66 5.50
C GLY A 250 -1.74 -11.72 4.19
N SER A 251 -1.25 -12.48 3.20
CA SER A 251 -1.66 -12.55 1.77
C SER A 251 -3.14 -12.30 1.41
N ARG A 252 -3.34 -11.60 0.29
CA ARG A 252 -4.60 -11.11 -0.31
C ARG A 252 -5.44 -12.20 -1.01
N ALA A 253 -4.95 -13.44 -1.11
CA ALA A 253 -5.66 -14.57 -1.74
C ALA A 253 -6.80 -15.18 -0.88
N ILE A 254 -7.46 -14.33 -0.10
CA ILE A 254 -8.49 -14.68 0.89
C ILE A 254 -9.84 -14.00 0.63
N ALA A 255 -9.90 -13.08 -0.36
CA ALA A 255 -11.13 -12.36 -0.71
C ALA A 255 -12.27 -13.30 -1.13
N PRO A 256 -12.02 -14.40 -1.89
CA PRO A 256 -13.05 -15.41 -2.15
C PRO A 256 -13.59 -16.04 -0.86
N GLN A 257 -12.70 -16.42 0.06
CA GLN A 257 -13.03 -17.07 1.33
C GLN A 257 -13.79 -16.11 2.25
N MET A 258 -13.42 -14.82 2.28
CA MET A 258 -14.17 -13.78 2.98
C MET A 258 -15.58 -13.60 2.41
N THR A 259 -15.71 -13.59 1.10
CA THR A 259 -17.01 -13.47 0.43
C THR A 259 -17.90 -14.68 0.71
N GLU A 260 -17.35 -15.89 0.62
CA GLU A 260 -18.08 -17.12 0.95
C GLU A 260 -18.44 -17.19 2.44
N ALA A 261 -17.59 -16.71 3.34
CA ALA A 261 -17.91 -16.65 4.76
C ALA A 261 -19.07 -15.70 5.04
N VAL A 262 -19.10 -14.55 4.38
CA VAL A 262 -20.21 -13.58 4.51
C VAL A 262 -21.51 -14.14 3.94
N LYS A 263 -21.47 -14.81 2.78
CA LYS A 263 -22.64 -15.52 2.24
C LYS A 263 -23.16 -16.57 3.21
N ARG A 264 -22.26 -17.31 3.87
CA ARG A 264 -22.60 -18.30 4.88
C ARG A 264 -23.26 -17.68 6.11
N VAL A 265 -22.76 -16.53 6.60
CA VAL A 265 -23.41 -15.80 7.71
C VAL A 265 -24.85 -15.43 7.36
N VAL A 266 -25.08 -14.90 6.15
CA VAL A 266 -26.44 -14.56 5.68
C VAL A 266 -27.32 -15.81 5.61
N LYS A 267 -26.82 -16.88 5.00
CA LYS A 267 -27.55 -18.16 4.86
C LYS A 267 -27.90 -18.77 6.21
N ASP A 268 -26.95 -18.84 7.13
CA ASP A 268 -27.09 -19.49 8.44
C ASP A 268 -27.95 -18.64 9.41
N SER A 269 -28.21 -17.37 9.08
CA SER A 269 -29.02 -16.46 9.90
C SER A 269 -30.54 -16.62 9.73
N ASN A 270 -31.00 -17.44 8.78
CA ASN A 270 -32.42 -17.64 8.46
C ASN A 270 -33.19 -16.32 8.23
N GLY A 271 -32.58 -15.36 7.52
CA GLY A 271 -33.19 -14.09 7.15
C GLY A 271 -33.01 -12.95 8.17
N LYS A 272 -32.42 -13.22 9.34
CA LYS A 272 -32.16 -12.22 10.39
C LYS A 272 -30.95 -11.32 10.13
N VAL A 273 -30.09 -11.70 9.18
CA VAL A 273 -28.89 -10.96 8.79
C VAL A 273 -28.85 -10.85 7.27
N ASN A 274 -28.79 -9.61 6.78
CA ASN A 274 -28.65 -9.30 5.37
C ASN A 274 -27.39 -8.44 5.17
N VAL A 275 -26.66 -8.66 4.08
CA VAL A 275 -25.50 -7.83 3.74
C VAL A 275 -25.96 -6.62 2.94
N LEU A 276 -25.59 -5.44 3.40
CA LEU A 276 -25.88 -4.17 2.75
C LEU A 276 -24.71 -3.83 1.82
N GLY A 277 -24.94 -4.01 0.52
CA GLY A 277 -23.99 -3.62 -0.52
C GLY A 277 -22.72 -4.49 -0.59
N PRO A 278 -21.83 -4.19 -1.56
CA PRO A 278 -20.54 -4.86 -1.69
C PRO A 278 -19.59 -4.53 -0.53
N ALA A 279 -18.63 -5.42 -0.28
CA ALA A 279 -17.59 -5.18 0.71
C ALA A 279 -16.67 -4.02 0.27
N VAL A 280 -16.27 -3.16 1.21
CA VAL A 280 -15.16 -2.25 0.97
C VAL A 280 -13.87 -2.98 1.28
N ILE A 281 -13.07 -3.27 0.25
CA ILE A 281 -11.82 -4.00 0.36
C ILE A 281 -10.66 -3.00 0.19
N ASP A 282 -9.89 -2.82 1.25
CA ASP A 282 -8.69 -1.99 1.31
C ASP A 282 -7.50 -2.89 1.67
N GLY A 283 -6.90 -3.50 0.64
CA GLY A 283 -5.79 -4.45 0.78
C GLY A 283 -6.17 -5.67 1.62
N THR A 284 -5.65 -5.78 2.85
CA THR A 284 -5.96 -6.88 3.78
C THR A 284 -7.14 -6.58 4.70
N ARG A 285 -7.77 -5.41 4.56
CA ARG A 285 -8.92 -4.98 5.35
C ARG A 285 -10.20 -5.10 4.53
N PHE A 286 -11.15 -5.86 5.05
CA PHE A 286 -12.47 -6.05 4.48
C PHE A 286 -13.49 -5.40 5.39
N LYS A 287 -14.35 -4.54 4.86
CA LYS A 287 -15.46 -3.95 5.61
C LYS A 287 -16.77 -4.40 5.00
N TYR A 288 -17.63 -4.97 5.83
CA TYR A 288 -18.97 -5.40 5.47
C TYR A 288 -19.98 -4.67 6.33
N GLN A 289 -21.10 -4.27 5.72
CA GLN A 289 -22.25 -3.74 6.44
C GLN A 289 -23.34 -4.79 6.45
N PHE A 290 -23.90 -5.03 7.62
CA PHE A 290 -24.98 -5.98 7.82
C PHE A 290 -26.19 -5.25 8.35
N ARG A 291 -27.34 -5.43 7.69
CA ARG A 291 -28.64 -5.17 8.31
C ARG A 291 -29.02 -6.40 9.13
N THR A 292 -29.31 -6.19 10.40
CA THR A 292 -29.74 -7.28 11.27
C THR A 292 -31.00 -6.91 12.02
N ASP A 293 -31.75 -7.92 12.44
CA ASP A 293 -32.83 -7.72 13.40
C ASP A 293 -32.28 -7.13 14.70
N VAL A 294 -33.12 -6.40 15.44
CA VAL A 294 -32.78 -5.87 16.78
C VAL A 294 -32.35 -6.97 17.77
N SER A 295 -32.83 -8.20 17.57
CA SER A 295 -32.46 -9.36 18.39
C SER A 295 -31.06 -9.91 18.12
N VAL A 296 -30.43 -9.52 17.01
CA VAL A 296 -29.09 -9.96 16.63
C VAL A 296 -28.09 -8.87 16.96
N GLY A 297 -27.24 -9.15 17.96
CA GLY A 297 -26.22 -8.23 18.41
C GLY A 297 -25.00 -8.16 17.47
N PRO A 298 -24.27 -7.04 17.47
CA PRO A 298 -23.11 -6.85 16.59
C PRO A 298 -21.97 -7.85 16.87
N ALA A 299 -21.81 -8.26 18.14
CA ALA A 299 -20.85 -9.29 18.54
C ALA A 299 -21.22 -10.68 17.99
N GLN A 300 -22.53 -10.97 17.88
CA GLN A 300 -23.01 -12.22 17.32
C GLN A 300 -22.69 -12.32 15.83
N VAL A 301 -22.87 -11.23 15.08
CA VAL A 301 -22.49 -11.17 13.65
C VAL A 301 -20.98 -11.33 13.47
N ALA A 302 -20.17 -10.69 14.32
CA ALA A 302 -18.72 -10.87 14.32
C ALA A 302 -18.29 -12.31 14.64
N SER A 303 -18.93 -12.94 15.62
CA SER A 303 -18.69 -14.35 15.97
C SER A 303 -19.08 -15.29 14.83
N GLN A 304 -20.27 -15.10 14.24
CA GLN A 304 -20.74 -15.91 13.11
C GLN A 304 -19.81 -15.78 11.91
N LEU A 305 -19.30 -14.58 11.63
CA LEU A 305 -18.31 -14.36 10.57
C LEU A 305 -16.99 -15.08 10.87
N SER A 306 -16.51 -15.03 12.11
CA SER A 306 -15.32 -15.78 12.54
C SER A 306 -15.51 -17.29 12.34
N THR A 307 -16.64 -17.82 12.78
CA THR A 307 -16.98 -19.25 12.65
C THR A 307 -17.09 -19.67 11.18
N ALA A 308 -17.76 -18.87 10.35
CA ALA A 308 -17.88 -19.13 8.92
C ALA A 308 -16.52 -19.15 8.23
N LEU A 309 -15.62 -18.21 8.58
CA LEU A 309 -14.25 -18.18 8.06
C LEU A 309 -13.45 -19.40 8.46
N SER A 310 -13.47 -19.79 9.73
CA SER A 310 -12.77 -20.98 10.21
C SER A 310 -13.23 -22.27 9.49
N ALA A 311 -14.48 -22.33 9.05
CA ALA A 311 -15.01 -23.48 8.31
C ALA A 311 -14.64 -23.50 6.82
N ILE A 312 -14.27 -22.35 6.24
CA ILE A 312 -13.95 -22.20 4.81
C ILE A 312 -12.44 -22.27 4.56
N LEU A 313 -11.62 -21.91 5.55
CA LEU A 313 -10.17 -21.99 5.41
C LEU A 313 -9.70 -23.45 5.29
N PRO A 314 -8.77 -23.75 4.37
CA PRO A 314 -8.22 -25.08 4.22
C PRO A 314 -7.52 -25.51 5.51
N LYS A 315 -7.63 -26.81 5.86
CA LYS A 315 -6.92 -27.37 7.01
C LYS A 315 -5.41 -27.22 6.80
N PRO A 316 -4.64 -26.84 7.84
CA PRO A 316 -3.20 -26.65 7.72
C PRO A 316 -2.54 -27.96 7.32
N THR A 317 -1.61 -27.90 6.37
CA THR A 317 -0.67 -28.99 6.12
C THR A 317 0.74 -28.49 6.41
N PRO A 318 1.72 -29.38 6.68
CA PRO A 318 3.12 -28.99 6.87
C PRO A 318 3.68 -28.18 5.70
N GLN A 319 3.16 -28.39 4.48
CA GLN A 319 3.56 -27.69 3.26
C GLN A 319 2.78 -26.38 3.02
N ASN A 320 1.61 -26.20 3.64
CA ASN A 320 0.78 -24.99 3.55
C ASN A 320 0.24 -24.61 4.94
N PRO A 321 0.98 -23.82 5.74
CA PRO A 321 0.51 -23.37 7.05
C PRO A 321 -0.72 -22.47 6.90
N LEU A 322 -1.66 -22.55 7.85
CA LEU A 322 -2.87 -21.71 7.88
C LEU A 322 -2.49 -20.22 7.83
N PRO A 323 -3.17 -19.39 7.00
CA PRO A 323 -3.11 -17.96 7.18
C PRO A 323 -3.63 -17.61 8.58
N ARG A 324 -2.91 -16.78 9.33
CA ARG A 324 -3.37 -16.32 10.66
C ARG A 324 -4.75 -15.70 10.52
N MET A 325 -5.71 -16.15 11.32
CA MET A 325 -7.09 -15.64 11.34
C MET A 325 -7.11 -14.11 11.40
N PRO A 326 -8.07 -13.46 10.73
CA PRO A 326 -8.15 -12.01 10.74
C PRO A 326 -8.55 -11.51 12.11
N THR A 327 -8.11 -10.29 12.42
CA THR A 327 -8.71 -9.55 13.52
C THR A 327 -10.05 -8.99 13.06
N ILE A 328 -11.14 -9.55 13.58
CA ILE A 328 -12.51 -9.09 13.30
C ILE A 328 -12.93 -8.09 14.37
N LYS A 329 -13.40 -6.92 13.96
CA LYS A 329 -13.86 -5.84 14.85
C LYS A 329 -15.18 -5.26 14.37
N VAL A 330 -16.09 -5.04 15.32
CA VAL A 330 -17.26 -4.18 15.10
C VAL A 330 -16.77 -2.74 14.99
N SER A 331 -17.04 -2.08 13.87
CA SER A 331 -16.54 -0.74 13.56
C SER A 331 -17.58 0.34 13.81
N ASN A 332 -18.86 0.03 13.64
CA ASN A 332 -19.97 0.93 13.89
C ASN A 332 -21.25 0.12 14.09
N VAL A 333 -22.17 0.61 14.91
CA VAL A 333 -23.52 0.07 15.10
C VAL A 333 -24.49 1.23 15.11
N GLN A 334 -25.51 1.15 14.26
CA GLN A 334 -26.61 2.11 14.22
C GLN A 334 -27.92 1.36 14.37
N THR A 335 -28.71 1.72 15.36
CA THR A 335 -30.05 1.15 15.55
C THR A 335 -31.07 2.12 14.99
N TYR A 336 -31.94 1.61 14.13
CA TYR A 336 -33.06 2.33 13.54
C TYR A 336 -34.32 1.79 14.21
N ILE A 337 -35.07 2.67 14.85
CA ILE A 337 -36.32 2.37 15.57
C ILE A 337 -37.48 2.82 14.70
#